data_AF-L1IGW4-F1
#
_entry.id   AF-L1IGW4-F1
#
_cell.length_a   1.000
_cell.length_b   1.000
_cell.length_c   1.000
_cell.angle_alpha   90.00
_cell.angle_beta   90.00
_cell.angle_gamma   90.00
#
_symmetry.space_group_name_H-M   'P 1'
#
loop_
_entity.id
_entity.type
_entity.pdbx_description
1 polymer ?
#
loop_
_entity_poly.entity_id
_entity_poly.type
_entity_poly.pdbx_seq_one_letter_code
_entity_poly.pdbx_strand_id
1 'polypeptide(L)'
;MSWLLRFFSFDNENIASRHIDSRQRARKTWNVGEKEPQVKVGDIIEKYGQVFTWSDLHVMPSRLQCLRSEGDVMCDMLLETFNPQPKDDVLDKILDDAKESSDLNAKNFIHAYSEVPAWVDWEQVRRGQKVFIRDLPACGISLYYLSLVGGFSAPLITKVLRATGYLTSGRKQVIRRLADTSQMIFECLMPDSLLPNNKGWLSVLRVRFLHGMVRRRLKSRPYWNEKEWGVPINQEDMSATLLAFSYNVLIGIELVLGKPLNREDQECYIHLWRYIGWLIGVDDKHNPCTSVDRAKATLESIVMHILEPDEDSRAVAFHLLQVPRNGRGLAFRQHLCRKFIGDKLADSLGLPVSTLWQSFTYFFMICIRLYRLPSFKDSRDKRYKGVFLNDPWYNCA
;
A
#
# COMPACT_ATOMS: atom_id res chain seq x y z
N MET A 1 12.00 12.62 -29.92
CA MET A 1 12.31 11.18 -30.04
C MET A 1 12.25 10.42 -28.71
N SER A 2 12.82 10.91 -27.60
CA SER A 2 12.85 10.14 -26.33
C SER A 2 11.46 9.90 -25.69
N TRP A 3 10.52 10.85 -25.82
CA TRP A 3 9.15 10.67 -25.30
C TRP A 3 8.37 9.58 -26.04
N LEU A 4 8.44 9.53 -27.37
CA LEU A 4 7.78 8.50 -28.18
C LEU A 4 8.34 7.10 -27.85
N LEU A 5 9.66 6.97 -27.73
CA LEU A 5 10.29 5.71 -27.31
C LEU A 5 9.80 5.27 -25.92
N ARG A 6 9.72 6.18 -24.95
CA ARG A 6 9.15 5.90 -23.61
C ARG A 6 7.66 5.57 -23.64
N PHE A 7 6.89 6.20 -24.53
CA PHE A 7 5.46 5.95 -24.69
C PHE A 7 5.14 4.58 -25.28
N PHE A 8 6.06 3.95 -26.00
CA PHE A 8 5.89 2.58 -26.50
C PHE A 8 6.66 1.53 -25.68
N SER A 9 7.59 1.95 -24.80
CA SER A 9 8.30 1.04 -23.88
C SER A 9 7.58 0.86 -22.53
N PHE A 10 7.76 -0.33 -21.98
CA PHE A 10 7.44 -0.75 -20.61
C PHE A 10 8.65 -1.58 -20.18
N ASP A 11 9.56 -0.92 -19.49
CA ASP A 11 10.84 -1.48 -19.09
C ASP A 11 11.15 -1.03 -17.67
N ASN A 12 11.27 -1.99 -16.76
CA ASN A 12 11.56 -1.73 -15.36
C ASN A 12 12.95 -1.13 -15.17
N GLU A 13 13.87 -1.32 -16.12
CA GLU A 13 15.21 -0.73 -16.09
C GLU A 13 15.20 0.78 -16.41
N ASN A 14 14.10 1.29 -16.99
CA ASN A 14 13.95 2.67 -17.44
C ASN A 14 12.95 3.49 -16.59
N ILE A 15 12.69 3.06 -15.35
CA ILE A 15 11.93 3.85 -14.36
C ILE A 15 12.83 5.01 -13.90
N ALA A 16 12.45 6.25 -14.18
CA ALA A 16 13.25 7.43 -13.83
C ALA A 16 13.44 7.57 -12.31
N SER A 17 12.43 7.22 -11.51
CA SER A 17 12.53 7.26 -10.04
C SER A 17 13.47 6.20 -9.43
N ARG A 18 13.83 5.16 -10.19
CA ARG A 18 14.72 4.05 -9.77
C ARG A 18 15.99 3.92 -10.62
N HIS A 19 16.18 4.78 -11.63
CA HIS A 19 17.33 4.70 -12.51
C HIS A 19 18.60 5.09 -11.76
N ILE A 20 19.59 4.18 -11.78
CA ILE A 20 20.92 4.42 -11.24
C ILE A 20 21.92 4.16 -12.35
N ASP A 21 22.79 5.13 -12.59
CA ASP A 21 23.98 4.93 -13.40
C ASP A 21 24.98 4.06 -12.63
N SER A 22 24.71 2.75 -12.59
CA SER A 22 25.37 1.77 -11.73
C SER A 22 26.38 0.90 -12.46
N ARG A 23 26.63 1.14 -13.76
CA ARG A 23 27.47 0.26 -14.61
C ARG A 23 28.92 0.12 -14.11
N GLN A 24 29.35 0.95 -13.16
CA GLN A 24 30.71 0.97 -12.63
C GLN A 24 30.83 0.76 -11.11
N ARG A 25 29.74 0.53 -10.37
CA ARG A 25 29.78 0.36 -8.90
C ARG A 25 29.41 -1.05 -8.48
N ALA A 26 30.16 -1.62 -7.54
CA ALA A 26 29.83 -2.90 -6.92
C ALA A 26 28.50 -2.81 -6.17
N ARG A 27 27.65 -3.82 -6.34
CA ARG A 27 26.33 -3.89 -5.71
C ARG A 27 26.41 -4.72 -4.44
N LYS A 28 25.87 -4.20 -3.34
CA LYS A 28 25.76 -4.88 -2.04
C LYS A 28 24.37 -5.49 -1.87
N THR A 29 24.29 -6.58 -1.13
CA THR A 29 23.05 -7.25 -0.75
C THR A 29 23.26 -8.02 0.55
N TRP A 30 22.19 -8.43 1.22
CA TRP A 30 22.23 -9.27 2.43
C TRP A 30 20.93 -10.07 2.58
N ASN A 31 21.01 -11.15 3.36
CA ASN A 31 19.81 -11.95 3.67
C ASN A 31 19.09 -11.36 4.87
N VAL A 32 17.78 -11.59 4.93
CA VAL A 32 16.95 -11.21 6.08
C VAL A 32 17.40 -11.99 7.33
N GLY A 33 17.50 -11.32 8.46
CA GLY A 33 17.85 -11.92 9.75
C GLY A 33 19.34 -12.18 9.98
N GLU A 34 20.22 -11.79 9.06
CA GLU A 34 21.68 -11.79 9.27
C GLU A 34 22.12 -10.65 10.20
N LYS A 35 23.43 -10.62 10.54
CA LYS A 35 24.03 -9.52 11.31
C LYS A 35 23.84 -8.18 10.58
N GLU A 36 23.81 -7.10 11.36
CA GLU A 36 23.67 -5.72 10.85
C GLU A 36 24.63 -5.46 9.67
N PRO A 37 24.11 -5.04 8.50
CA PRO A 37 24.91 -4.90 7.29
C PRO A 37 25.89 -3.71 7.39
N GLN A 38 27.08 -3.88 6.83
CA GLN A 38 28.07 -2.80 6.70
C GLN A 38 27.81 -1.96 5.43
N VAL A 39 26.89 -1.00 5.55
CA VAL A 39 26.45 -0.12 4.46
C VAL A 39 26.70 1.36 4.79
N LYS A 40 27.05 2.15 3.78
CA LYS A 40 27.33 3.59 3.84
C LYS A 40 26.53 4.33 2.79
N VAL A 41 26.28 5.62 3.05
CA VAL A 41 25.65 6.52 2.07
C VAL A 41 26.43 6.49 0.75
N GLY A 42 25.71 6.31 -0.36
CA GLY A 42 26.27 6.21 -1.72
C GLY A 42 26.55 4.79 -2.20
N ASP A 43 26.47 3.79 -1.32
CA ASP A 43 26.54 2.38 -1.71
C ASP A 43 25.35 2.02 -2.63
N ILE A 44 25.59 1.16 -3.61
CA ILE A 44 24.53 0.63 -4.48
C ILE A 44 24.06 -0.69 -3.90
N ILE A 45 22.77 -0.78 -3.61
CA ILE A 45 22.12 -1.96 -3.02
C ILE A 45 21.28 -2.65 -4.07
N GLU A 46 21.27 -3.99 -4.04
CA GLU A 46 20.39 -4.79 -4.88
C GLU A 46 19.66 -5.87 -4.05
N LYS A 47 18.34 -6.01 -4.24
CA LYS A 47 17.54 -7.10 -3.66
C LYS A 47 16.43 -7.48 -4.64
N TYR A 48 16.43 -8.75 -5.05
CA TYR A 48 15.50 -9.28 -6.04
C TYR A 48 15.35 -8.41 -7.30
N GLY A 49 16.47 -7.87 -7.80
CA GLY A 49 16.51 -7.05 -9.03
C GLY A 49 16.07 -5.60 -8.85
N GLN A 50 15.62 -5.21 -7.66
CA GLN A 50 15.48 -3.80 -7.29
C GLN A 50 16.85 -3.27 -6.93
N VAL A 51 17.25 -2.16 -7.56
CA VAL A 51 18.53 -1.50 -7.32
C VAL A 51 18.26 -0.07 -6.84
N PHE A 52 18.95 0.37 -5.79
CA PHE A 52 18.85 1.72 -5.23
C PHE A 52 20.17 2.17 -4.59
N THR A 53 20.31 3.48 -4.40
CA THR A 53 21.48 4.06 -3.72
C THR A 53 21.12 4.29 -2.26
N TRP A 54 21.90 3.72 -1.35
CA TRP A 54 21.71 3.93 0.08
C TRP A 54 21.92 5.41 0.43
N SER A 55 20.98 5.98 1.17
CA SER A 55 20.99 7.39 1.61
C SER A 55 20.91 7.49 3.14
N ASP A 56 21.08 8.69 3.65
CA ASP A 56 20.89 9.06 5.05
C ASP A 56 19.42 8.94 5.51
N LEU A 57 18.46 8.87 4.58
CA LEU A 57 17.05 8.64 4.89
C LEU A 57 16.72 7.16 5.13
N HIS A 58 17.60 6.24 4.74
CA HIS A 58 17.38 4.81 4.92
C HIS A 58 17.50 4.40 6.38
N VAL A 59 16.76 3.37 6.75
CA VAL A 59 16.65 2.88 8.12
C VAL A 59 17.36 1.53 8.21
N MET A 60 18.22 1.39 9.20
CA MET A 60 18.95 0.13 9.41
C MET A 60 18.03 -0.98 9.93
N PRO A 61 18.33 -2.27 9.63
CA PRO A 61 17.53 -3.41 10.08
C PRO A 61 17.27 -3.43 11.59
N SER A 62 18.27 -3.15 12.42
CA SER A 62 18.10 -3.07 13.88
C SER A 62 16.99 -2.12 14.33
N ARG A 63 16.84 -0.97 13.64
CA ARG A 63 15.81 0.02 13.96
C ARG A 63 14.42 -0.41 13.48
N LEU A 64 14.34 -1.06 12.31
CA LEU A 64 13.09 -1.64 11.81
C LEU A 64 12.62 -2.79 12.71
N GLN A 65 13.55 -3.61 13.20
CA GLN A 65 13.25 -4.69 14.14
C GLN A 65 12.62 -4.17 15.45
N CYS A 66 13.00 -2.98 15.93
CA CYS A 66 12.32 -2.35 17.07
C CYS A 66 10.83 -2.11 16.78
N LEU A 67 10.51 -1.61 15.57
CA LEU A 67 9.13 -1.33 15.16
C LEU A 67 8.28 -2.60 15.11
N ARG A 68 8.88 -3.77 14.89
CA ARG A 68 8.19 -5.07 14.95
C ARG A 68 7.65 -5.43 16.34
N SER A 69 8.21 -4.80 17.37
CA SER A 69 7.80 -5.00 18.77
C SER A 69 6.76 -3.97 19.22
N GLU A 70 6.41 -3.00 18.36
CA GLU A 70 5.49 -1.91 18.67
C GLU A 70 4.13 -2.14 18.00
N GLY A 71 3.06 -2.21 18.81
CA GLY A 71 1.66 -2.29 18.34
C GLY A 71 1.01 -0.91 18.23
N ASP A 72 -0.26 -0.81 18.63
CA ASP A 72 -1.00 0.45 18.74
C ASP A 72 -1.52 0.60 20.16
N VAL A 73 -0.70 1.19 21.04
CA VAL A 73 -0.94 1.24 22.48
C VAL A 73 -2.29 1.88 22.80
N MET A 74 -2.66 2.96 22.12
CA MET A 74 -3.91 3.67 22.38
C MET A 74 -5.14 2.83 21.98
N CYS A 75 -5.10 2.21 20.80
CA CYS A 75 -6.16 1.31 20.36
C CYS A 75 -6.26 0.07 21.27
N ASP A 76 -5.12 -0.52 21.63
CA ASP A 76 -5.06 -1.74 22.44
C ASP A 76 -5.61 -1.49 23.86
N MET A 77 -5.29 -0.35 24.49
CA MET A 77 -5.88 0.05 25.78
C MET A 77 -7.41 0.20 25.72
N LEU A 78 -7.94 0.85 24.68
CA LEU A 78 -9.40 0.98 24.52
C LEU A 78 -10.07 -0.39 24.33
N LEU A 79 -9.44 -1.31 23.59
CA LEU A 79 -9.97 -2.66 23.41
C LEU A 79 -9.93 -3.50 24.69
N GLU A 80 -9.01 -3.22 25.62
CA GLU A 80 -8.99 -3.83 26.95
C GLU A 80 -10.13 -3.29 27.81
N THR A 81 -10.35 -1.97 27.83
CA THR A 81 -11.42 -1.32 28.59
C THR A 81 -12.81 -1.73 28.11
N PHE A 82 -13.08 -1.63 26.80
CA PHE A 82 -14.41 -1.88 26.23
C PHE A 82 -14.70 -3.38 26.02
N ASN A 83 -13.66 -4.21 25.99
CA ASN A 83 -13.74 -5.66 25.80
C ASN A 83 -14.77 -6.13 24.74
N PRO A 84 -14.68 -5.64 23.49
CA PRO A 84 -15.70 -5.89 22.48
C PRO A 84 -15.72 -7.34 21.99
N GLN A 85 -16.90 -7.79 21.57
CA GLN A 85 -17.12 -9.07 20.90
C GLN A 85 -16.72 -8.98 19.41
N PRO A 86 -16.43 -10.12 18.73
CA PRO A 86 -15.94 -10.13 17.35
C PRO A 86 -16.81 -9.44 16.29
N LYS A 87 -18.08 -9.18 16.57
CA LYS A 87 -19.04 -8.56 15.63
C LYS A 87 -19.40 -7.11 16.00
N ASP A 88 -18.85 -6.61 17.11
CA ASP A 88 -19.16 -5.26 17.58
C ASP A 88 -18.51 -4.22 16.67
N ASP A 89 -19.24 -3.12 16.42
CA ASP A 89 -18.62 -1.90 15.93
C ASP A 89 -17.98 -1.16 17.11
N VAL A 90 -16.67 -1.36 17.27
CA VAL A 90 -15.90 -0.80 18.38
C VAL A 90 -15.90 0.73 18.34
N LEU A 91 -15.84 1.32 17.15
CA LEU A 91 -15.79 2.77 17.01
C LEU A 91 -17.12 3.38 17.45
N ASP A 92 -18.25 2.80 17.04
CA ASP A 92 -19.57 3.30 17.44
C ASP A 92 -19.73 3.25 18.97
N LYS A 93 -19.31 2.15 19.62
CA LYS A 93 -19.29 2.05 21.09
C LYS A 93 -18.46 3.16 21.75
N ILE A 94 -17.28 3.46 21.21
CA ILE A 94 -16.40 4.51 21.74
C ILE A 94 -17.01 5.90 21.51
N LEU A 95 -17.65 6.13 20.36
CA LEU A 95 -18.32 7.39 20.05
C LEU A 95 -19.52 7.65 20.96
N ASP A 96 -20.29 6.61 21.28
CA ASP A 96 -21.42 6.72 22.19
C ASP A 96 -20.95 6.93 23.63
N ASP A 97 -19.94 6.17 24.08
CA ASP A 97 -19.35 6.35 25.41
C ASP A 97 -18.72 7.74 25.60
N ALA A 98 -18.02 8.27 24.60
CA ALA A 98 -17.43 9.60 24.65
C ALA A 98 -18.48 10.72 24.84
N LYS A 99 -19.73 10.49 24.42
CA LYS A 99 -20.86 11.43 24.63
C LYS A 99 -21.50 11.26 25.99
N GLU A 100 -21.67 10.03 26.46
CA GLU A 100 -22.50 9.67 27.61
C GLU A 100 -21.72 9.53 28.93
N SER A 101 -20.45 9.10 28.87
CA SER A 101 -19.65 8.64 30.00
C SER A 101 -18.55 9.62 30.39
N SER A 102 -17.93 9.41 31.56
CA SER A 102 -16.74 10.13 32.04
C SER A 102 -15.41 9.41 31.71
N ASP A 103 -15.41 8.33 30.90
CA ASP A 103 -14.16 7.64 30.53
C ASP A 103 -13.25 8.61 29.75
N LEU A 104 -12.19 9.00 30.43
CA LEU A 104 -11.23 9.96 29.93
C LEU A 104 -10.48 9.40 28.71
N ASN A 105 -10.34 8.09 28.57
CA ASN A 105 -9.64 7.46 27.44
C ASN A 105 -10.44 7.56 26.14
N ALA A 106 -11.75 7.28 26.18
CA ALA A 106 -12.62 7.41 25.02
C ALA A 106 -12.70 8.87 24.55
N LYS A 107 -12.85 9.81 25.50
CA LYS A 107 -12.85 11.25 25.22
C LYS A 107 -11.50 11.72 24.66
N ASN A 108 -10.39 11.33 25.27
CA ASN A 108 -9.05 11.70 24.81
C ASN A 108 -8.78 11.16 23.41
N PHE A 109 -9.22 9.93 23.10
CA PHE A 109 -9.09 9.36 21.77
C PHE A 109 -9.87 10.19 20.75
N ILE A 110 -11.17 10.40 20.96
CA ILE A 110 -11.99 11.17 20.02
C ILE A 110 -11.48 12.59 19.86
N HIS A 111 -11.06 13.24 20.96
CA HIS A 111 -10.48 14.57 20.93
C HIS A 111 -9.18 14.60 20.10
N ALA A 112 -8.23 13.70 20.38
CA ALA A 112 -6.96 13.62 19.67
C ALA A 112 -7.14 13.44 18.15
N TYR A 113 -8.12 12.62 17.72
CA TYR A 113 -8.38 12.37 16.30
C TYR A 113 -9.36 13.36 15.65
N SER A 114 -9.96 14.26 16.43
CA SER A 114 -10.81 15.35 15.95
C SER A 114 -10.07 16.68 15.80
N GLU A 115 -9.03 16.93 16.61
CA GLU A 115 -8.25 18.18 16.51
C GLU A 115 -7.34 18.22 15.28
N VAL A 116 -6.98 17.05 14.73
CA VAL A 116 -6.14 16.88 13.54
C VAL A 116 -4.71 17.41 13.74
N PRO A 117 -3.65 16.71 13.28
CA PRO A 117 -2.28 17.21 13.45
C PRO A 117 -2.04 18.53 12.70
N ALA A 118 -1.24 19.42 13.29
CA ALA A 118 -0.92 20.74 12.71
C ALA A 118 -0.23 20.67 11.33
N TRP A 119 0.41 19.54 10.99
CA TRP A 119 1.03 19.34 9.68
C TRP A 119 0.03 19.01 8.58
N VAL A 120 -1.24 18.73 8.89
CA VAL A 120 -2.24 18.35 7.89
C VAL A 120 -2.66 19.55 7.05
N ASP A 121 -2.21 19.54 5.81
CA ASP A 121 -2.71 20.40 4.74
C ASP A 121 -3.86 19.75 3.96
N TRP A 122 -5.08 20.27 4.12
CA TRP A 122 -6.27 19.74 3.46
C TRP A 122 -6.28 19.95 1.94
N GLU A 123 -5.60 20.95 1.41
CA GLU A 123 -5.52 21.13 -0.04
C GLU A 123 -4.61 20.06 -0.65
N GLN A 124 -3.51 19.72 0.01
CA GLN A 124 -2.69 18.59 -0.38
C GLN A 124 -3.45 17.25 -0.29
N VAL A 125 -4.26 17.05 0.75
CA VAL A 125 -5.14 15.86 0.86
C VAL A 125 -6.09 15.79 -0.35
N ARG A 126 -6.82 16.87 -0.67
CA ARG A 126 -7.74 16.91 -1.81
C ARG A 126 -7.03 16.68 -3.14
N ARG A 127 -5.83 17.26 -3.32
CA ARG A 127 -5.02 17.05 -4.52
C ARG A 127 -4.55 15.61 -4.63
N GLY A 128 -4.13 14.98 -3.52
CA GLY A 128 -3.80 13.56 -3.46
C GLY A 128 -4.99 12.67 -3.87
N GLN A 129 -6.20 12.99 -3.41
CA GLN A 129 -7.42 12.27 -3.82
C GLN A 129 -7.65 12.38 -5.33
N LYS A 130 -7.50 13.59 -5.89
CA LYS A 130 -7.59 13.85 -7.34
C LYS A 130 -6.55 13.05 -8.15
N VAL A 131 -5.33 12.87 -7.64
CA VAL A 131 -4.31 12.02 -8.30
C VAL A 131 -4.82 10.59 -8.46
N PHE A 132 -5.37 9.99 -7.40
CA PHE A 132 -5.88 8.62 -7.48
C PHE A 132 -7.02 8.48 -8.47
N ILE A 133 -8.01 9.39 -8.43
CA ILE A 133 -9.19 9.35 -9.30
C ILE A 133 -8.77 9.53 -10.76
N ARG A 134 -7.87 10.49 -11.03
CA ARG A 134 -7.35 10.76 -12.38
C ARG A 134 -6.63 9.56 -12.98
N ASP A 135 -5.84 8.85 -12.19
CA ASP A 135 -4.98 7.76 -12.64
C ASP A 135 -5.52 6.37 -12.23
N LEU A 136 -6.83 6.27 -11.91
CA LEU A 136 -7.50 5.10 -11.32
C LEU A 136 -7.15 3.74 -11.96
N PRO A 137 -7.13 3.57 -13.30
CA PRO A 137 -6.75 2.29 -13.91
C PRO A 137 -5.31 1.88 -13.57
N ALA A 138 -4.37 2.83 -13.59
CA ALA A 138 -2.96 2.57 -13.25
C ALA A 138 -2.80 2.30 -11.75
N CYS A 139 -3.52 3.05 -10.90
CA CYS A 139 -3.58 2.82 -9.46
C CYS A 139 -4.06 1.40 -9.14
N GLY A 140 -5.19 0.97 -9.72
CA GLY A 140 -5.78 -0.34 -9.46
C GLY A 140 -4.88 -1.51 -9.88
N ILE A 141 -4.21 -1.39 -11.03
CA ILE A 141 -3.25 -2.40 -11.50
C ILE A 141 -2.02 -2.43 -10.60
N SER A 142 -1.50 -1.26 -10.18
CA SER A 142 -0.38 -1.18 -9.23
C SER A 142 -0.73 -1.82 -7.88
N LEU A 143 -1.89 -1.46 -7.31
CA LEU A 143 -2.36 -2.00 -6.04
C LEU A 143 -2.48 -3.52 -6.10
N TYR A 144 -2.94 -4.08 -7.21
CA TYR A 144 -3.10 -5.52 -7.33
C TYR A 144 -1.79 -6.26 -7.60
N TYR A 145 -0.99 -5.84 -8.58
CA TYR A 145 0.19 -6.61 -9.01
C TYR A 145 1.46 -6.25 -8.26
N LEU A 146 1.75 -4.96 -8.07
CA LEU A 146 2.97 -4.50 -7.39
C LEU A 146 2.80 -4.57 -5.88
N SER A 147 1.66 -4.13 -5.37
CA SER A 147 1.45 -3.91 -3.93
C SER A 147 0.92 -5.16 -3.24
N LEU A 148 -0.21 -5.70 -3.69
CA LEU A 148 -0.83 -6.87 -3.08
C LEU A 148 -0.04 -8.15 -3.36
N VAL A 149 0.08 -8.56 -4.63
CA VAL A 149 0.81 -9.80 -4.97
C VAL A 149 2.30 -9.66 -4.64
N GLY A 150 2.92 -8.54 -5.02
CA GLY A 150 4.33 -8.26 -4.69
C GLY A 150 4.59 -8.17 -3.19
N GLY A 151 3.68 -7.60 -2.40
CA GLY A 151 3.82 -7.49 -0.94
C GLY A 151 3.86 -8.83 -0.20
N PHE A 152 3.24 -9.89 -0.74
CA PHE A 152 3.33 -11.24 -0.16
C PHE A 152 4.69 -11.92 -0.33
N SER A 153 5.62 -11.24 -1.00
CA SER A 153 7.05 -11.57 -0.98
C SER A 153 7.70 -11.34 0.40
N ALA A 154 7.03 -10.68 1.34
CA ALA A 154 7.45 -10.53 2.72
C ALA A 154 6.73 -11.54 3.64
N PRO A 155 7.38 -12.67 4.04
CA PRO A 155 6.70 -13.75 4.76
C PRO A 155 6.10 -13.34 6.09
N LEU A 156 6.73 -12.39 6.79
CA LEU A 156 6.28 -11.95 8.12
C LEU A 156 4.88 -11.33 8.08
N ILE A 157 4.58 -10.54 7.05
CA ILE A 157 3.23 -9.99 6.81
C ILE A 157 2.25 -11.14 6.48
N THR A 158 2.68 -12.13 5.71
CA THR A 158 1.88 -13.29 5.32
C THR A 158 1.47 -14.15 6.53
N LYS A 159 2.26 -14.19 7.62
CA LYS A 159 1.90 -14.97 8.83
C LYS A 159 0.60 -14.49 9.49
N VAL A 160 0.37 -13.17 9.56
CA VAL A 160 -0.90 -12.60 10.08
C VAL A 160 -2.08 -13.04 9.21
N LEU A 161 -1.93 -12.99 7.89
CA LEU A 161 -2.99 -13.32 6.94
C LEU A 161 -3.32 -14.81 6.94
N ARG A 162 -2.32 -15.69 7.01
CA ARG A 162 -2.54 -17.13 7.19
C ARG A 162 -3.26 -17.43 8.50
N ALA A 163 -2.81 -16.85 9.61
CA ALA A 163 -3.40 -17.09 10.93
C ALA A 163 -4.87 -16.63 11.03
N THR A 164 -5.24 -15.60 10.27
CA THR A 164 -6.61 -15.06 10.22
C THR A 164 -7.46 -15.69 9.11
N GLY A 165 -6.87 -16.46 8.20
CA GLY A 165 -7.49 -16.92 6.96
C GLY A 165 -7.78 -15.78 5.96
N TYR A 166 -7.30 -14.58 6.23
CA TYR A 166 -7.57 -13.39 5.42
C TYR A 166 -6.78 -13.49 4.12
N LEU A 167 -7.46 -13.39 2.97
CA LEU A 167 -6.87 -13.55 1.63
C LEU A 167 -6.25 -14.94 1.29
N THR A 168 -6.22 -15.87 2.24
CA THR A 168 -5.74 -17.25 2.06
C THR A 168 -6.87 -18.30 2.11
N SER A 169 -8.09 -17.85 2.42
CA SER A 169 -9.32 -18.66 2.41
C SER A 169 -9.85 -18.94 1.00
N GLY A 170 -11.02 -19.57 0.89
CA GLY A 170 -11.69 -19.77 -0.38
C GLY A 170 -11.94 -18.49 -1.18
N ARG A 171 -12.08 -18.65 -2.50
CA ARG A 171 -12.28 -17.57 -3.49
C ARG A 171 -13.32 -16.51 -3.05
N LYS A 172 -14.48 -16.94 -2.53
CA LYS A 172 -15.57 -16.03 -2.14
C LYS A 172 -15.12 -15.10 -1.01
N GLN A 173 -14.39 -15.62 -0.02
CA GLN A 173 -13.85 -14.84 1.08
C GLN A 173 -12.78 -13.86 0.58
N VAL A 174 -11.85 -14.31 -0.28
CA VAL A 174 -10.84 -13.44 -0.88
C VAL A 174 -11.48 -12.27 -1.63
N ILE A 175 -12.46 -12.54 -2.51
CA ILE A 175 -13.17 -11.49 -3.25
C ILE A 175 -13.87 -10.51 -2.30
N ARG A 176 -14.52 -11.02 -1.24
CA ARG A 176 -15.16 -10.16 -0.24
C ARG A 176 -14.16 -9.25 0.45
N ARG A 177 -13.00 -9.77 0.88
CA ARG A 177 -11.96 -8.97 1.54
C ARG A 177 -11.36 -7.91 0.63
N LEU A 178 -11.12 -8.24 -0.65
CA LEU A 178 -10.68 -7.26 -1.65
C LEU A 178 -11.73 -6.16 -1.85
N ALA A 179 -13.02 -6.51 -1.85
CA ALA A 179 -14.10 -5.55 -1.92
C ALA A 179 -14.20 -4.67 -0.67
N ASP A 180 -14.05 -5.23 0.53
CA ASP A 180 -14.04 -4.48 1.80
C ASP A 180 -12.91 -3.42 1.78
N THR A 181 -11.69 -3.80 1.39
CA THR A 181 -10.56 -2.85 1.26
C THR A 181 -10.80 -1.82 0.17
N SER A 182 -11.35 -2.22 -0.99
CA SER A 182 -11.65 -1.29 -2.08
C SER A 182 -12.71 -0.25 -1.68
N GLN A 183 -13.69 -0.67 -0.88
CA GLN A 183 -14.72 0.21 -0.34
C GLN A 183 -14.11 1.24 0.61
N MET A 184 -13.24 0.81 1.53
CA MET A 184 -12.54 1.72 2.45
C MET A 184 -11.68 2.75 1.70
N ILE A 185 -10.92 2.30 0.69
CA ILE A 185 -10.14 3.20 -0.17
C ILE A 185 -11.05 4.20 -0.86
N PHE A 186 -12.14 3.73 -1.50
CA PHE A 186 -13.08 4.61 -2.17
C PHE A 186 -13.65 5.67 -1.22
N GLU A 187 -14.04 5.28 -0.01
CA GLU A 187 -14.53 6.20 1.01
C GLU A 187 -13.49 7.25 1.42
N CYS A 188 -12.22 6.88 1.52
CA CYS A 188 -11.12 7.82 1.81
C CYS A 188 -10.81 8.79 0.67
N LEU A 189 -11.23 8.47 -0.56
CA LEU A 189 -10.92 9.27 -1.75
C LEU A 189 -12.02 10.26 -2.13
N MET A 190 -13.17 10.21 -1.44
CA MET A 190 -14.25 11.17 -1.64
C MET A 190 -13.86 12.56 -1.08
N PRO A 191 -14.34 13.66 -1.68
CA PRO A 191 -13.96 15.01 -1.26
C PRO A 191 -14.39 15.22 0.18
N ASP A 192 -13.49 15.79 0.98
CA ASP A 192 -13.71 16.11 2.40
C ASP A 192 -14.10 14.92 3.30
N SER A 193 -14.09 13.68 2.79
CA SER A 193 -14.53 12.51 3.55
C SER A 193 -13.61 12.14 4.72
N LEU A 194 -12.39 12.65 4.68
CA LEU A 194 -11.34 12.47 5.68
C LEU A 194 -11.38 13.54 6.79
N LEU A 195 -12.23 14.57 6.66
CA LEU A 195 -12.49 15.48 7.78
C LEU A 195 -13.08 14.69 8.97
N PRO A 196 -12.81 15.10 10.22
CA PRO A 196 -13.36 14.45 11.41
C PRO A 196 -14.87 14.20 11.30
N ASN A 197 -15.30 13.02 11.76
CA ASN A 197 -16.69 12.53 11.71
C ASN A 197 -17.27 12.24 10.31
N ASN A 198 -16.54 12.49 9.23
CA ASN A 198 -16.99 12.11 7.89
C ASN A 198 -16.71 10.63 7.60
N LYS A 199 -17.34 10.13 6.52
CA LYS A 199 -17.38 8.70 6.19
C LYS A 199 -15.99 8.06 6.03
N GLY A 200 -15.06 8.73 5.36
CA GLY A 200 -13.69 8.24 5.16
C GLY A 200 -12.93 8.18 6.49
N TRP A 201 -13.01 9.22 7.30
CA TRP A 201 -12.42 9.26 8.65
C TRP A 201 -12.90 8.10 9.53
N LEU A 202 -14.22 7.90 9.59
CA LEU A 202 -14.83 6.79 10.34
C LEU A 202 -14.40 5.42 9.78
N SER A 203 -14.30 5.28 8.46
CA SER A 203 -13.88 4.04 7.79
C SER A 203 -12.45 3.64 8.18
N VAL A 204 -11.50 4.59 8.18
CA VAL A 204 -10.11 4.35 8.59
C VAL A 204 -10.03 3.94 10.06
N LEU A 205 -10.74 4.64 10.95
CA LEU A 205 -10.74 4.31 12.38
C LEU A 205 -11.36 2.95 12.68
N ARG A 206 -12.41 2.54 11.95
CA ARG A 206 -12.96 1.18 12.07
C ARG A 206 -11.93 0.13 11.68
N VAL A 207 -11.12 0.37 10.64
CA VAL A 207 -10.02 -0.53 10.28
C VAL A 207 -8.93 -0.56 11.37
N ARG A 208 -8.62 0.57 12.00
CA ARG A 208 -7.69 0.61 13.15
C ARG A 208 -8.15 -0.30 14.29
N PHE A 209 -9.42 -0.22 14.69
CA PHE A 209 -9.95 -1.11 15.73
C PHE A 209 -10.04 -2.56 15.28
N LEU A 210 -10.34 -2.82 14.00
CA LEU A 210 -10.23 -4.18 13.43
C LEU A 210 -8.80 -4.73 13.57
N HIS A 211 -7.77 -3.92 13.30
CA HIS A 211 -6.38 -4.31 13.49
C HIS A 211 -6.07 -4.63 14.96
N GLY A 212 -6.50 -3.79 15.90
CA GLY A 212 -6.33 -4.06 17.33
C GLY A 212 -7.03 -5.34 17.78
N MET A 213 -8.25 -5.61 17.29
CA MET A 213 -8.97 -6.87 17.59
C MET A 213 -8.22 -8.09 17.04
N VAL A 214 -7.66 -8.00 15.83
CA VAL A 214 -6.83 -9.07 15.25
C VAL A 214 -5.55 -9.27 16.08
N ARG A 215 -4.87 -8.19 16.46
CA ARG A 215 -3.67 -8.23 17.30
C ARG A 215 -3.96 -8.91 18.63
N ARG A 216 -4.97 -8.47 19.37
CA ARG A 216 -5.42 -9.08 20.63
C ARG A 216 -5.76 -10.56 20.47
N ARG A 217 -6.47 -10.92 19.39
CA ARG A 217 -6.81 -12.32 19.09
C ARG A 217 -5.56 -13.16 18.83
N LEU A 218 -4.57 -12.67 18.07
CA LEU A 218 -3.40 -13.46 17.71
C LEU A 218 -2.41 -13.57 18.88
N LYS A 219 -2.21 -12.49 19.66
CA LYS A 219 -1.37 -12.51 20.87
C LYS A 219 -1.85 -13.54 21.91
N SER A 220 -3.16 -13.78 21.98
CA SER A 220 -3.72 -14.80 22.90
C SER A 220 -3.58 -16.25 22.41
N ARG A 221 -3.00 -16.49 21.24
CA ARG A 221 -2.87 -17.85 20.68
C ARG A 221 -1.47 -18.42 20.94
N PRO A 222 -1.37 -19.67 21.42
CA PRO A 222 -0.07 -20.29 21.74
C PRO A 222 0.81 -20.53 20.51
N TYR A 223 0.24 -20.55 19.30
CA TYR A 223 1.00 -20.73 18.06
C TYR A 223 1.65 -19.43 17.55
N TRP A 224 1.31 -18.26 18.10
CA TRP A 224 1.89 -17.00 17.63
C TRP A 224 3.28 -16.80 18.25
N ASN A 225 4.32 -16.87 17.43
CA ASN A 225 5.70 -16.65 17.88
C ASN A 225 6.05 -15.16 17.81
N GLU A 226 5.73 -14.38 18.85
CA GLU A 226 6.02 -12.93 18.88
C GLU A 226 7.52 -12.62 18.78
N LYS A 227 8.39 -13.49 19.30
CA LYS A 227 9.84 -13.30 19.23
C LYS A 227 10.37 -13.34 17.79
N GLU A 228 9.80 -14.20 16.96
CA GLU A 228 10.23 -14.40 15.58
C GLU A 228 9.44 -13.52 14.60
N TRP A 229 8.12 -13.40 14.80
CA TRP A 229 7.23 -12.72 13.86
C TRP A 229 6.90 -11.29 14.28
N GLY A 230 7.26 -10.87 15.49
CA GLY A 230 6.86 -9.60 16.07
C GLY A 230 5.43 -9.59 16.60
N VAL A 231 5.04 -8.44 17.14
CA VAL A 231 3.65 -8.17 17.52
C VAL A 231 2.79 -8.23 16.25
N PRO A 232 1.63 -8.90 16.25
CA PRO A 232 0.79 -8.92 15.05
C PRO A 232 0.34 -7.51 14.67
N ILE A 233 0.46 -7.16 13.39
CA ILE A 233 0.13 -5.82 12.87
C ILE A 233 0.90 -4.74 13.66
N ASN A 234 2.23 -4.90 13.68
CA ASN A 234 3.16 -3.95 14.30
C ASN A 234 3.41 -2.72 13.41
N GLN A 235 4.13 -1.73 13.95
CA GLN A 235 4.43 -0.47 13.26
C GLN A 235 5.22 -0.65 11.95
N GLU A 236 6.09 -1.66 11.84
CA GLU A 236 6.78 -1.95 10.57
C GLU A 236 5.80 -2.49 9.53
N ASP A 237 5.00 -3.50 9.87
CA ASP A 237 4.03 -4.10 8.95
C ASP A 237 2.98 -3.07 8.50
N MET A 238 2.55 -2.18 9.41
CA MET A 238 1.66 -1.06 9.07
C MET A 238 2.35 -0.06 8.14
N SER A 239 3.61 0.29 8.39
CA SER A 239 4.39 1.19 7.51
C SER A 239 4.61 0.59 6.12
N ALA A 240 4.95 -0.69 6.04
CA ALA A 240 5.13 -1.43 4.79
C ALA A 240 3.83 -1.43 3.98
N THR A 241 2.70 -1.70 4.65
CA THR A 241 1.38 -1.72 4.01
C THR A 241 0.97 -0.31 3.57
N LEU A 242 1.22 0.72 4.39
CA LEU A 242 0.97 2.11 4.02
C LEU A 242 1.75 2.53 2.77
N LEU A 243 3.02 2.11 2.67
CA LEU A 243 3.88 2.34 1.51
C LEU A 243 3.43 1.55 0.28
N ALA A 244 2.82 0.38 0.48
CA ALA A 244 2.17 -0.38 -0.59
C ALA A 244 0.98 0.40 -1.19
N PHE A 245 0.19 1.10 -0.37
CA PHE A 245 -0.91 1.94 -0.85
C PHE A 245 -0.48 3.31 -1.37
N SER A 246 0.70 3.79 -1.00
CA SER A 246 1.19 5.13 -1.33
C SER A 246 2.33 5.10 -2.35
N TYR A 247 3.57 4.93 -1.91
CA TYR A 247 4.75 5.03 -2.77
C TYR A 247 4.75 3.98 -3.90
N ASN A 248 4.36 2.73 -3.64
CA ASN A 248 4.22 1.72 -4.70
C ASN A 248 3.18 2.10 -5.76
N VAL A 249 2.11 2.80 -5.39
CA VAL A 249 1.14 3.30 -6.37
C VAL A 249 1.79 4.31 -7.31
N LEU A 250 2.61 5.22 -6.80
CA LEU A 250 3.37 6.16 -7.65
C LEU A 250 4.30 5.44 -8.63
N ILE A 251 4.99 4.40 -8.18
CA ILE A 251 5.85 3.56 -9.03
C ILE A 251 5.04 2.84 -10.11
N GLY A 252 3.91 2.25 -9.74
CA GLY A 252 3.05 1.58 -10.72
C GLY A 252 2.43 2.54 -11.72
N ILE A 253 2.07 3.76 -11.31
CA ILE A 253 1.66 4.82 -12.24
C ILE A 253 2.80 5.16 -13.21
N GLU A 254 4.02 5.33 -12.71
CA GLU A 254 5.19 5.60 -13.55
C GLU A 254 5.44 4.48 -14.58
N LEU A 255 5.36 3.23 -14.15
CA LEU A 255 5.47 2.05 -15.02
C LEU A 255 4.41 2.06 -16.12
N VAL A 256 3.15 2.27 -15.74
CA VAL A 256 2.03 2.30 -16.68
C VAL A 256 2.13 3.48 -17.62
N LEU A 257 2.60 4.65 -17.18
CA LEU A 257 2.64 5.86 -18.00
C LEU A 257 3.96 6.07 -18.76
N GLY A 258 5.02 5.36 -18.38
CA GLY A 258 6.38 5.52 -18.92
C GLY A 258 7.09 6.79 -18.42
N LYS A 259 6.53 7.50 -17.45
CA LYS A 259 7.12 8.68 -16.80
C LYS A 259 6.53 8.91 -15.41
N PRO A 260 7.30 9.47 -14.46
CA PRO A 260 6.78 9.81 -13.15
C PRO A 260 5.72 10.90 -13.25
N LEU A 261 4.85 10.97 -12.24
CA LEU A 261 4.04 12.16 -12.01
C LEU A 261 4.95 13.36 -11.69
N ASN A 262 4.44 14.59 -11.83
CA ASN A 262 5.19 15.75 -11.36
C ASN A 262 5.41 15.64 -9.82
N ARG A 263 6.45 16.31 -9.31
CA ARG A 263 6.83 16.15 -7.89
C ARG A 263 5.73 16.60 -6.93
N GLU A 264 5.01 17.67 -7.25
CA GLU A 264 3.92 18.20 -6.43
C GLU A 264 2.79 17.16 -6.26
N ASP A 265 2.34 16.53 -7.35
CA ASP A 265 1.34 15.46 -7.31
C ASP A 265 1.81 14.26 -6.47
N GLN A 266 3.11 13.92 -6.56
CA GLN A 266 3.68 12.85 -5.75
C GLN A 266 3.64 13.21 -4.26
N GLU A 267 4.07 14.42 -3.89
CA GLU A 267 4.05 14.89 -2.50
C GLU A 267 2.63 14.97 -1.94
N CYS A 268 1.67 15.54 -2.69
CA CYS A 268 0.27 15.58 -2.25
C CYS A 268 -0.34 14.18 -2.08
N TYR A 269 0.02 13.24 -2.95
CA TYR A 269 -0.43 11.86 -2.82
C TYR A 269 0.18 11.15 -1.60
N ILE A 270 1.47 11.37 -1.34
CA ILE A 270 2.12 10.87 -0.12
C ILE A 270 1.50 11.52 1.13
N HIS A 271 1.20 12.81 1.10
CA HIS A 271 0.59 13.55 2.20
C HIS A 271 -0.83 13.05 2.55
N LEU A 272 -1.65 12.74 1.53
CA LEU A 272 -2.93 12.04 1.71
C LEU A 272 -2.75 10.76 2.54
N TRP A 273 -1.77 9.93 2.16
CA TRP A 273 -1.50 8.68 2.86
C TRP A 273 -0.81 8.89 4.21
N ARG A 274 -0.08 9.98 4.43
CA ARG A 274 0.42 10.35 5.76
C ARG A 274 -0.73 10.51 6.74
N TYR A 275 -1.77 11.24 6.35
CA TYR A 275 -2.95 11.45 7.19
C TYR A 275 -3.75 10.16 7.41
N ILE A 276 -3.97 9.35 6.37
CA ILE A 276 -4.60 8.03 6.51
C ILE A 276 -3.77 7.12 7.43
N GLY A 277 -2.43 7.14 7.30
CA GLY A 277 -1.50 6.39 8.15
C GLY A 277 -1.60 6.79 9.62
N TRP A 278 -1.68 8.10 9.89
CA TRP A 278 -1.89 8.59 11.25
C TRP A 278 -3.24 8.13 11.83
N LEU A 279 -4.33 8.24 11.05
CA LEU A 279 -5.65 7.77 11.47
C LEU A 279 -5.67 6.27 11.75
N ILE A 280 -5.00 5.45 10.93
CA ILE A 280 -5.01 3.98 11.06
C ILE A 280 -4.12 3.47 12.21
N GLY A 281 -3.35 4.34 12.85
CA GLY A 281 -2.52 4.02 14.02
C GLY A 281 -1.01 3.88 13.77
N VAL A 282 -0.51 4.33 12.62
CA VAL A 282 0.93 4.52 12.42
C VAL A 282 1.40 5.71 13.26
N ASP A 283 2.37 5.49 14.12
CA ASP A 283 2.93 6.55 14.95
C ASP A 283 3.56 7.65 14.08
N ASP A 284 3.21 8.92 14.29
CA ASP A 284 3.68 10.03 13.45
C ASP A 284 5.21 10.16 13.48
N LYS A 285 5.88 9.77 14.58
CA LYS A 285 7.36 9.78 14.66
C LYS A 285 8.01 8.78 13.69
N HIS A 286 7.27 7.76 13.28
CA HIS A 286 7.72 6.66 12.41
C HIS A 286 7.01 6.66 11.07
N ASN A 287 6.04 7.55 10.85
CA ASN A 287 5.23 7.58 9.64
C ASN A 287 6.13 7.82 8.41
N PRO A 288 6.18 6.87 7.46
CA PRO A 288 7.12 6.97 6.34
C PRO A 288 6.69 8.00 5.30
N CYS A 289 5.44 8.48 5.36
CA CYS A 289 4.84 9.37 4.37
C CYS A 289 5.07 10.86 4.67
N THR A 290 6.21 11.25 5.25
CA THR A 290 6.54 12.67 5.47
C THR A 290 6.99 13.40 4.20
N SER A 291 7.53 12.66 3.23
CA SER A 291 7.89 13.13 1.91
C SER A 291 8.07 11.95 0.96
N VAL A 292 8.07 12.19 -0.34
CA VAL A 292 8.32 11.15 -1.35
C VAL A 292 9.67 10.45 -1.13
N ASP A 293 10.73 11.19 -0.78
CA ASP A 293 12.07 10.61 -0.60
C ASP A 293 12.17 9.78 0.69
N ARG A 294 11.51 10.20 1.77
CA ARG A 294 11.42 9.39 3.00
C ARG A 294 10.61 8.12 2.75
N ALA A 295 9.49 8.22 2.03
CA ALA A 295 8.65 7.08 1.69
C ALA A 295 9.40 6.06 0.85
N LYS A 296 10.16 6.54 -0.15
CA LYS A 296 11.07 5.75 -0.97
C LYS A 296 12.10 5.00 -0.12
N ALA A 297 12.92 5.74 0.63
CA ALA A 297 14.02 5.18 1.41
C ALA A 297 13.50 4.19 2.47
N THR A 298 12.35 4.48 3.08
CA THR A 298 11.75 3.58 4.08
C THR A 298 11.25 2.30 3.43
N LEU A 299 10.61 2.36 2.26
CA LEU A 299 10.20 1.15 1.54
C LEU A 299 11.43 0.30 1.15
N GLU A 300 12.46 0.94 0.59
CA GLU A 300 13.72 0.27 0.22
C GLU A 300 14.37 -0.40 1.44
N SER A 301 14.36 0.27 2.59
CA SER A 301 14.85 -0.28 3.86
C SER A 301 14.04 -1.48 4.35
N ILE A 302 12.71 -1.40 4.32
CA ILE A 302 11.81 -2.50 4.71
C ILE A 302 11.99 -3.69 3.77
N VAL A 303 12.12 -3.47 2.45
CA VAL A 303 12.41 -4.54 1.48
C VAL A 303 13.69 -5.29 1.87
N MET A 304 14.74 -4.58 2.27
CA MET A 304 15.97 -5.23 2.73
C MET A 304 15.81 -5.98 4.07
N HIS A 305 14.84 -5.58 4.89
CA HIS A 305 14.66 -6.16 6.22
C HIS A 305 13.73 -7.37 6.24
N ILE A 306 12.67 -7.41 5.42
CA ILE A 306 11.63 -8.45 5.53
C ILE A 306 11.30 -9.20 4.23
N LEU A 307 11.83 -8.79 3.08
CA LEU A 307 11.46 -9.38 1.79
C LEU A 307 12.38 -10.56 1.45
N GLU A 308 11.89 -11.77 1.73
CA GLU A 308 12.58 -13.04 1.50
C GLU A 308 11.53 -14.14 1.20
N PRO A 309 11.07 -14.30 -0.06
CA PRO A 309 9.93 -15.16 -0.36
C PRO A 309 10.12 -16.63 0.03
N ASP A 310 9.14 -17.18 0.75
CA ASP A 310 9.08 -18.58 1.16
C ASP A 310 8.02 -19.37 0.36
N GLU A 311 7.74 -20.60 0.78
CA GLU A 311 6.68 -21.42 0.18
C GLU A 311 5.29 -20.80 0.37
N ASP A 312 5.03 -20.13 1.49
CA ASP A 312 3.78 -19.44 1.74
C ASP A 312 3.62 -18.26 0.78
N SER A 313 4.69 -17.48 0.56
CA SER A 313 4.71 -16.39 -0.44
C SER A 313 4.32 -16.89 -1.83
N ARG A 314 4.89 -18.02 -2.27
CA ARG A 314 4.56 -18.65 -3.57
C ARG A 314 3.09 -19.07 -3.64
N ALA A 315 2.61 -19.76 -2.61
CA ALA A 315 1.24 -20.26 -2.57
C ALA A 315 0.20 -19.13 -2.61
N VAL A 316 0.42 -18.06 -1.82
CA VAL A 316 -0.47 -16.90 -1.76
C VAL A 316 -0.45 -16.11 -3.06
N ALA A 317 0.72 -15.85 -3.64
CA ALA A 317 0.84 -15.16 -4.92
C ALA A 317 0.09 -15.90 -6.04
N PHE A 318 0.29 -17.23 -6.14
CA PHE A 318 -0.43 -18.05 -7.11
C PHE A 318 -1.95 -18.01 -6.88
N HIS A 319 -2.38 -18.19 -5.63
CA HIS A 319 -3.79 -18.17 -5.25
C HIS A 319 -4.47 -16.86 -5.68
N LEU A 320 -3.86 -15.72 -5.36
CA LEU A 320 -4.42 -14.41 -5.69
C LEU A 320 -4.56 -14.20 -7.19
N LEU A 321 -3.55 -14.58 -7.97
CA LEU A 321 -3.59 -14.48 -9.43
C LEU A 321 -4.62 -15.44 -10.05
N GLN A 322 -4.98 -16.53 -9.37
CA GLN A 322 -5.99 -17.49 -9.82
C GLN A 322 -7.42 -17.04 -9.49
N VAL A 323 -7.64 -16.33 -8.38
CA VAL A 323 -8.97 -15.92 -7.91
C VAL A 323 -9.80 -15.18 -8.98
N PRO A 324 -9.29 -14.18 -9.71
CA PRO A 324 -10.06 -13.49 -10.75
C PRO A 324 -10.51 -14.44 -11.86
N ARG A 325 -11.78 -14.30 -12.28
CA ARG A 325 -12.37 -15.04 -13.42
C ARG A 325 -12.17 -16.58 -13.38
N ASN A 326 -12.00 -17.15 -12.19
CA ASN A 326 -11.84 -18.58 -11.96
C ASN A 326 -10.66 -19.19 -12.72
N GLY A 327 -9.50 -18.54 -12.60
CA GLY A 327 -8.27 -18.95 -13.28
C GLY A 327 -8.20 -18.56 -14.76
N ARG A 328 -9.31 -18.20 -15.42
CA ARG A 328 -9.27 -17.77 -16.84
C ARG A 328 -8.37 -16.54 -16.99
N GLY A 329 -7.37 -16.61 -17.87
CA GLY A 329 -6.37 -15.57 -18.07
C GLY A 329 -5.24 -15.53 -17.03
N LEU A 330 -5.03 -16.62 -16.27
CA LEU A 330 -3.96 -16.71 -15.28
C LEU A 330 -2.58 -16.43 -15.89
N ALA A 331 -2.24 -17.03 -17.03
CA ALA A 331 -0.96 -16.82 -17.70
C ALA A 331 -0.69 -15.33 -18.03
N PHE A 332 -1.71 -14.61 -18.49
CA PHE A 332 -1.61 -13.17 -18.71
C PHE A 332 -1.39 -12.40 -17.40
N ARG A 333 -2.11 -12.76 -16.32
CA ARG A 333 -1.94 -12.10 -15.01
C ARG A 333 -0.58 -12.39 -14.38
N GLN A 334 -0.05 -13.61 -14.53
CA GLN A 334 1.30 -13.95 -14.10
C GLN A 334 2.35 -13.14 -14.88
N HIS A 335 2.20 -13.05 -16.20
CA HIS A 335 3.07 -12.20 -17.03
C HIS A 335 2.99 -10.73 -16.61
N LEU A 336 1.78 -10.20 -16.41
CA LEU A 336 1.57 -8.82 -15.98
C LEU A 336 2.17 -8.58 -14.59
N CYS A 337 1.96 -9.49 -13.64
CA CYS A 337 2.58 -9.41 -12.31
C CYS A 337 4.09 -9.34 -12.40
N ARG A 338 4.70 -10.26 -13.16
CA ARG A 338 6.14 -10.30 -13.41
C ARG A 338 6.68 -8.99 -13.98
N LYS A 339 5.91 -8.33 -14.84
CA LYS A 339 6.24 -7.00 -15.37
C LYS A 339 6.22 -5.90 -14.29
N PHE A 340 5.37 -5.97 -13.26
CA PHE A 340 5.38 -4.98 -12.18
C PHE A 340 6.47 -5.24 -11.13
N ILE A 341 6.65 -6.50 -10.72
CA ILE A 341 7.55 -6.83 -9.61
C ILE A 341 9.00 -7.09 -10.04
N GLY A 342 9.24 -7.29 -11.35
CA GLY A 342 10.54 -7.61 -11.91
C GLY A 342 10.83 -9.11 -11.97
N ASP A 343 11.74 -9.50 -12.86
CA ASP A 343 12.00 -10.91 -13.17
C ASP A 343 12.54 -11.70 -11.98
N LYS A 344 13.54 -11.18 -11.26
CA LYS A 344 14.16 -11.88 -10.12
C LYS A 344 13.17 -12.15 -8.98
N LEU A 345 12.32 -11.18 -8.64
CA LEU A 345 11.29 -11.38 -7.61
C LEU A 345 10.20 -12.34 -8.10
N ALA A 346 9.79 -12.23 -9.37
CA ALA A 346 8.84 -13.16 -9.97
C ALA A 346 9.35 -14.60 -10.01
N ASP A 347 10.65 -14.81 -10.27
CA ASP A 347 11.30 -16.13 -10.21
C ASP A 347 11.24 -16.72 -8.80
N SER A 348 11.55 -15.91 -7.78
CA SER A 348 11.46 -16.36 -6.38
C SER A 348 10.03 -16.72 -5.93
N LEU A 349 9.04 -16.08 -6.56
CA LEU A 349 7.61 -16.40 -6.39
C LEU A 349 7.12 -17.55 -7.29
N GLY A 350 7.98 -18.13 -8.14
CA GLY A 350 7.61 -19.22 -9.05
C GLY A 350 6.65 -18.80 -10.17
N LEU A 351 6.65 -17.52 -10.58
CA LEU A 351 5.80 -17.03 -11.67
C LEU A 351 6.47 -17.32 -13.02
N PRO A 352 5.82 -18.09 -13.92
CA PRO A 352 6.46 -18.52 -15.16
C PRO A 352 6.72 -17.35 -16.12
N VAL A 353 7.83 -17.45 -16.86
CA VAL A 353 8.11 -16.57 -18.00
C VAL A 353 7.17 -16.94 -19.15
N SER A 354 6.61 -15.93 -19.81
CA SER A 354 5.83 -16.13 -21.03
C SER A 354 6.10 -15.01 -22.01
N THR A 355 6.58 -15.35 -23.20
CA THR A 355 6.81 -14.40 -24.30
C THR A 355 5.54 -14.12 -25.10
N LEU A 356 4.59 -15.05 -25.11
CA LEU A 356 3.31 -14.95 -25.86
C LEU A 356 2.48 -13.70 -25.48
N TRP A 357 2.55 -13.27 -24.23
CA TRP A 357 1.74 -12.17 -23.69
C TRP A 357 2.45 -10.81 -23.76
N GLN A 358 3.67 -10.76 -24.27
CA GLN A 358 4.48 -9.55 -24.27
C GLN A 358 3.83 -8.43 -25.09
N SER A 359 3.52 -8.69 -26.37
CA SER A 359 2.87 -7.70 -27.25
C SER A 359 1.50 -7.26 -26.74
N PHE A 360 0.72 -8.20 -26.19
CA PHE A 360 -0.59 -7.89 -25.62
C PHE A 360 -0.48 -7.01 -24.37
N THR A 361 0.54 -7.22 -23.54
CA THR A 361 0.80 -6.37 -22.37
C THR A 361 1.18 -4.95 -22.76
N TYR A 362 2.04 -4.79 -23.78
CA TYR A 362 2.34 -3.46 -24.33
C TYR A 362 1.08 -2.77 -24.85
N PHE A 363 0.26 -3.48 -25.64
CA PHE A 363 -1.01 -2.95 -26.14
C PHE A 363 -1.94 -2.54 -24.98
N PHE A 364 -2.10 -3.39 -23.97
CA PHE A 364 -2.91 -3.10 -22.79
C PHE A 364 -2.43 -1.84 -22.05
N MET A 365 -1.13 -1.66 -21.87
CA MET A 365 -0.56 -0.45 -21.27
C MET A 365 -0.79 0.79 -22.14
N ILE A 366 -0.64 0.67 -23.46
CA ILE A 366 -0.93 1.77 -24.40
C ILE A 366 -2.39 2.18 -24.31
N CYS A 367 -3.34 1.23 -24.21
CA CYS A 367 -4.75 1.57 -24.01
C CYS A 367 -4.99 2.40 -22.74
N ILE A 368 -4.30 2.08 -21.64
CA ILE A 368 -4.39 2.86 -20.39
C ILE A 368 -3.74 4.25 -20.57
N ARG A 369 -2.62 4.35 -21.30
CA ARG A 369 -2.00 5.65 -21.63
C ARG A 369 -2.95 6.51 -22.47
N LEU A 370 -3.63 5.93 -23.45
CA LEU A 370 -4.61 6.61 -24.30
C LEU A 370 -5.84 7.08 -23.52
N TYR A 371 -6.29 6.31 -22.52
CA TYR A 371 -7.38 6.73 -21.61
C TYR A 371 -7.10 8.08 -20.93
N ARG A 372 -5.83 8.42 -20.73
CA ARG A 372 -5.38 9.67 -20.10
C ARG A 372 -5.36 10.87 -21.07
N LEU A 373 -5.43 10.64 -22.39
CA LEU A 373 -5.34 11.73 -23.36
C LEU A 373 -6.59 12.63 -23.34
N PRO A 374 -6.44 13.96 -23.40
CA PRO A 374 -7.56 14.90 -23.39
C PRO A 374 -8.60 14.66 -24.48
N SER A 375 -8.17 14.19 -25.66
CA SER A 375 -9.05 13.90 -26.81
C SER A 375 -10.10 12.81 -26.55
N PHE A 376 -9.84 11.88 -25.63
CA PHE A 376 -10.83 10.90 -25.15
C PHE A 376 -11.69 11.44 -24.00
N LYS A 377 -11.29 12.54 -23.35
CA LYS A 377 -12.07 13.23 -22.30
C LYS A 377 -13.24 14.00 -22.92
N ASP A 378 -13.01 14.69 -24.04
CA ASP A 378 -14.01 15.51 -24.74
C ASP A 378 -15.13 14.67 -25.40
N SER A 379 -14.81 13.46 -25.90
CA SER A 379 -15.83 12.53 -26.40
C SER A 379 -16.71 11.92 -25.31
N ARG A 380 -16.27 11.94 -24.04
CA ARG A 380 -17.03 11.45 -22.88
C ARG A 380 -18.02 12.49 -22.39
N ASP A 381 -17.62 13.77 -22.36
CA ASP A 381 -18.50 14.87 -21.95
C ASP A 381 -19.74 15.03 -22.83
N LYS A 382 -19.70 14.56 -24.09
CA LYS A 382 -20.88 14.56 -24.96
C LYS A 382 -21.78 13.34 -24.80
N ARG A 383 -21.27 12.20 -24.33
CA ARG A 383 -22.01 10.92 -24.31
C ARG A 383 -22.56 10.56 -22.91
N TYR A 384 -21.97 11.08 -21.84
CA TYR A 384 -22.33 10.78 -20.45
C TYR A 384 -23.15 11.87 -19.75
N LYS A 385 -23.46 12.97 -20.45
CA LYS A 385 -24.39 14.03 -20.01
C LYS A 385 -25.81 13.54 -19.71
N GLY A 386 -26.20 12.30 -20.03
CA GLY A 386 -27.53 11.77 -19.70
C GLY A 386 -27.57 10.89 -18.44
N VAL A 387 -26.43 10.40 -17.95
CA VAL A 387 -26.38 9.34 -16.92
C VAL A 387 -25.87 9.85 -15.56
N PHE A 388 -25.17 11.00 -15.55
CA PHE A 388 -24.50 11.53 -14.35
C PHE A 388 -24.97 12.94 -13.92
N LEU A 389 -26.07 13.47 -14.47
CA LEU A 389 -26.55 14.84 -14.17
C LEU A 389 -27.05 15.05 -12.73
N ASN A 390 -27.21 14.00 -11.93
CA ASN A 390 -27.56 14.11 -10.51
C ASN A 390 -26.37 13.86 -9.57
N ASP A 391 -25.16 13.73 -10.09
CA ASP A 391 -23.97 13.44 -9.28
C ASP A 391 -23.20 14.75 -8.98
N PRO A 392 -22.97 15.12 -7.71
CA PRO A 392 -22.31 16.39 -7.31
C PRO A 392 -20.91 16.62 -7.89
N TRP A 393 -20.32 15.61 -8.52
CA TRP A 393 -18.99 15.62 -9.11
C TRP A 393 -18.82 16.47 -10.37
N TYR A 394 -19.91 16.81 -11.09
CA TYR A 394 -19.76 17.42 -12.42
C TYR A 394 -19.48 18.94 -12.39
N ASN A 395 -19.70 19.62 -11.26
CA ASN A 395 -19.67 21.09 -11.18
C ASN A 395 -18.44 21.69 -10.49
N CYS A 396 -17.36 20.92 -10.23
CA CYS A 396 -16.19 21.42 -9.50
C CYS A 396 -14.82 21.00 -10.09
N ALA A 397 -14.72 20.86 -11.42
CA ALA A 397 -13.44 20.65 -12.12
C ALA A 397 -13.10 21.83 -13.04
#